data_AF-A0A938ZXF9-F1
#
_entry.id   AF-A0A938ZXF9-F1
#
_cell.length_a   1.000
_cell.length_b   1.000
_cell.length_c   1.000
_cell.angle_alpha   90.00
_cell.angle_beta   90.00
_cell.angle_gamma   90.00
#
_symmetry.space_group_name_H-M   'P 1'
#
loop_
_entity.id
_entity.type
_entity.pdbx_description
1 polymer ?
#
loop_
_entity_poly.entity_id
_entity_poly.type
_entity_poly.pdbx_seq_one_letter_code
_entity_poly.pdbx_strand_id
1 'polypeptide(L)'
;MKIMLKNYFNTNQGRIFTALILTGILSVASGLTLIKDATGASTNLSLETSNEVIKDNLKSNRLPRPVANAVLQDLARRQGILTRQLQIIDYHQQNWRNGCLELPQPDELCTEALVPGWRIVVSNGKENWIYHTNNNGRSLRLASANTPSDNLPDKLPASVKNAVLQAASRRLQQPISQLTIIEAQQQTWRDSCLELANADEFCTQALVSGWRVVVGAVDQTLVYHTNQTGSALRLNQKANENTLAPVQIPVSELPPPLDRDIVFRQISSGGFAGRTYETVLLKDGRLIRVRIGDANDSERSIRRVSVQQVQQFVRSLQRSKFSKFQNLSYPAPSGAADYITYTLTSQEGTVQYNDISQNNLPKNLQTAVKAWNQIVASAQ
;
A
#
# COMPACT_ATOMS: atom_id res chain seq x y z
N MET A 1 6.86 -63.05 11.66
CA MET A 1 7.71 -64.00 10.90
C MET A 1 6.80 -64.83 10.01
N LYS A 2 7.03 -64.86 8.67
CA LYS A 2 6.32 -65.61 7.58
C LYS A 2 4.84 -65.22 7.35
N ILE A 3 4.50 -64.37 6.37
CA ILE A 3 4.28 -64.59 4.91
C ILE A 3 3.38 -65.81 4.60
N MET A 4 2.24 -65.57 3.92
CA MET A 4 1.81 -66.31 2.72
C MET A 4 0.70 -65.54 1.95
N LEU A 5 0.96 -65.30 0.67
CA LEU A 5 0.03 -64.88 -0.39
C LEU A 5 -0.96 -66.00 -0.74
N LYS A 6 -2.12 -65.63 -1.32
CA LYS A 6 -2.64 -66.35 -2.51
C LYS A 6 -3.63 -65.53 -3.35
N ASN A 7 -3.30 -65.38 -4.62
CA ASN A 7 -4.18 -64.96 -5.71
C ASN A 7 -5.22 -66.03 -6.05
N TYR A 8 -6.35 -65.62 -6.62
CA TYR A 8 -7.16 -66.49 -7.50
C TYR A 8 -7.57 -65.75 -8.77
N PHE A 9 -7.35 -66.47 -9.87
CA PHE A 9 -7.62 -66.14 -11.27
C PHE A 9 -9.06 -66.49 -11.67
N ASN A 10 -9.34 -66.25 -12.96
CA ASN A 10 -10.26 -66.95 -13.88
C ASN A 10 -11.55 -66.17 -14.21
N THR A 11 -12.03 -66.03 -15.47
CA THR A 11 -11.76 -66.75 -16.75
C THR A 11 -12.37 -65.91 -17.90
N ASN A 12 -11.68 -65.68 -19.03
CA ASN A 12 -11.92 -66.20 -20.42
C ASN A 12 -13.38 -66.17 -20.95
N GLN A 13 -13.72 -65.99 -22.22
CA GLN A 13 -13.05 -66.02 -23.55
C GLN A 13 -14.11 -65.50 -24.56
N GLY A 14 -13.78 -64.72 -25.61
CA GLY A 14 -13.63 -65.18 -27.01
C GLY A 14 -14.98 -65.39 -27.74
N ARG A 15 -15.25 -65.08 -29.03
CA ARG A 15 -14.55 -64.59 -30.23
C ARG A 15 -15.64 -64.24 -31.29
N ILE A 16 -15.39 -63.18 -32.08
CA ILE A 16 -15.52 -63.03 -33.56
C ILE A 16 -16.81 -63.53 -34.28
N PHE A 17 -17.50 -62.63 -35.03
CA PHE A 17 -17.67 -62.69 -36.50
C PHE A 17 -18.47 -61.48 -37.04
N THR A 18 -17.92 -60.85 -38.07
CA THR A 18 -18.49 -59.79 -38.93
C THR A 18 -19.59 -60.31 -39.85
N ALA A 19 -20.65 -59.52 -40.08
CA ALA A 19 -21.49 -59.62 -41.28
C ALA A 19 -22.08 -58.24 -41.65
N LEU A 20 -21.82 -57.82 -42.88
CA LEU A 20 -22.26 -56.59 -43.53
C LEU A 20 -23.34 -57.02 -44.53
N ILE A 21 -24.59 -56.56 -44.39
CA ILE A 21 -25.62 -56.72 -45.43
C ILE A 21 -26.35 -55.40 -45.65
N LEU A 22 -26.33 -55.02 -46.91
CA LEU A 22 -26.86 -53.84 -47.57
C LEU A 22 -28.22 -54.19 -48.17
N THR A 23 -29.29 -53.47 -47.85
CA THR A 23 -30.46 -53.31 -48.75
C THR A 23 -31.20 -52.02 -48.41
N GLY A 24 -31.25 -51.13 -49.40
CA GLY A 24 -32.07 -49.93 -49.35
C GLY A 24 -33.50 -50.20 -49.81
N ILE A 25 -34.43 -49.36 -49.34
CA ILE A 25 -35.70 -49.10 -50.01
C ILE A 25 -35.93 -47.59 -49.96
N LEU A 26 -36.02 -46.99 -51.15
CA LEU A 26 -36.55 -45.66 -51.42
C LEU A 26 -38.09 -45.69 -51.38
N SER A 27 -38.72 -44.72 -50.70
CA SER A 27 -39.93 -44.05 -51.20
C SER A 27 -40.20 -42.77 -50.38
N VAL A 28 -39.89 -41.60 -50.93
CA VAL A 28 -40.81 -40.57 -51.46
C VAL A 28 -41.89 -40.08 -50.49
N ALA A 29 -41.68 -38.89 -49.91
CA ALA A 29 -42.66 -37.80 -49.92
C ALA A 29 -41.96 -36.49 -49.53
N SER A 30 -41.93 -35.56 -50.48
CA SER A 30 -41.37 -34.23 -50.35
C SER A 30 -42.25 -33.33 -49.49
N GLY A 31 -41.62 -32.54 -48.62
CA GLY A 31 -42.20 -31.30 -48.09
C GLY A 31 -42.10 -31.17 -46.58
N LEU A 32 -41.03 -30.54 -46.10
CA LEU A 32 -41.02 -29.56 -45.01
C LEU A 32 -39.57 -29.15 -44.73
N THR A 33 -39.28 -27.86 -44.90
CA THR A 33 -38.00 -27.21 -44.59
C THR A 33 -37.73 -27.28 -43.09
N LEU A 34 -36.69 -28.00 -42.69
CA LEU A 34 -36.24 -28.09 -41.30
C LEU A 34 -35.06 -27.16 -41.04
N ILE A 35 -35.11 -26.56 -39.86
CA ILE A 35 -34.19 -25.59 -39.27
C ILE A 35 -32.81 -26.23 -39.13
N LYS A 36 -31.75 -25.47 -39.47
CA LYS A 36 -30.37 -25.91 -39.33
C LYS A 36 -29.97 -25.80 -37.85
N ASP A 37 -29.86 -26.95 -37.20
CA ASP A 37 -29.40 -27.10 -35.83
C ASP A 37 -27.96 -26.62 -35.64
N ALA A 38 -27.70 -26.11 -34.44
CA ALA A 38 -26.42 -25.60 -33.99
C ALA A 38 -25.39 -26.73 -33.77
N THR A 39 -24.21 -26.57 -34.36
CA THR A 39 -23.03 -27.38 -34.04
C THR A 39 -22.44 -26.93 -32.70
N GLY A 40 -22.62 -27.75 -31.66
CA GLY A 40 -21.84 -27.69 -30.43
C GLY A 40 -20.43 -28.24 -30.67
N ALA A 41 -19.41 -27.42 -30.48
CA ALA A 41 -18.01 -27.87 -30.49
C ALA A 41 -17.72 -28.64 -29.20
N SER A 42 -17.38 -29.92 -29.36
CA SER A 42 -16.93 -30.79 -28.27
C SER A 42 -15.50 -30.44 -27.84
N THR A 43 -15.31 -30.50 -26.54
CA THR A 43 -14.05 -30.31 -25.80
C THR A 43 -13.00 -31.35 -26.17
N ASN A 44 -11.84 -30.89 -26.65
CA ASN A 44 -10.59 -31.63 -26.52
C ASN A 44 -9.79 -30.98 -25.38
N LEU A 45 -9.89 -31.56 -24.17
CA LEU A 45 -8.92 -31.33 -23.10
C LEU A 45 -7.70 -32.21 -23.39
N SER A 46 -6.60 -31.61 -23.83
CA SER A 46 -5.27 -32.17 -23.60
C SER A 46 -4.57 -31.32 -22.53
N LEU A 47 -4.54 -31.87 -21.32
CA LEU A 47 -3.63 -31.47 -20.26
C LEU A 47 -2.23 -31.96 -20.63
N GLU A 48 -1.33 -31.07 -21.02
CA GLU A 48 0.09 -31.27 -20.77
C GLU A 48 0.72 -30.00 -20.19
N THR A 49 1.02 -30.15 -18.92
CA THR A 49 1.75 -29.29 -18.01
C THR A 49 3.15 -28.97 -18.53
N SER A 50 3.53 -27.70 -18.50
CA SER A 50 4.91 -27.31 -18.20
C SER A 50 4.85 -26.21 -17.15
N ASN A 51 5.08 -26.64 -15.92
CA ASN A 51 5.33 -25.76 -14.79
C ASN A 51 6.63 -24.97 -15.03
N GLU A 52 6.53 -23.66 -15.23
CA GLU A 52 7.51 -22.74 -14.64
C GLU A 52 6.81 -21.88 -13.59
N VAL A 53 6.79 -22.47 -12.40
CA VAL A 53 7.04 -21.85 -11.11
C VAL A 53 7.58 -20.40 -11.23
N ILE A 54 6.69 -19.40 -11.24
CA ILE A 54 7.03 -18.13 -10.59
C ILE A 54 6.65 -18.30 -9.13
N LYS A 55 7.62 -18.83 -8.38
CA LYS A 55 7.80 -18.51 -6.97
C LYS A 55 7.91 -17.00 -6.85
N ASP A 56 6.78 -16.29 -6.84
CA ASP A 56 6.74 -14.97 -6.20
C ASP A 56 6.58 -15.19 -4.71
N ASN A 57 7.65 -15.77 -4.15
CA ASN A 57 8.06 -15.57 -2.77
C ASN A 57 8.69 -14.16 -2.65
N LEU A 58 8.02 -13.14 -3.17
CA LEU A 58 8.25 -11.77 -2.76
C LEU A 58 7.38 -11.54 -1.53
N LYS A 59 7.94 -11.85 -0.35
CA LYS A 59 7.40 -11.39 0.94
C LYS A 59 7.25 -9.88 0.88
N SER A 60 6.07 -9.44 0.47
CA SER A 60 5.70 -8.03 0.43
C SER A 60 5.54 -7.55 1.86
N ASN A 61 6.54 -6.85 2.36
CA ASN A 61 6.50 -6.14 3.64
C ASN A 61 5.59 -4.88 3.53
N ARG A 62 4.47 -4.95 2.78
CA ARG A 62 3.54 -3.84 2.50
C ARG A 62 2.15 -4.15 3.09
N LEU A 63 1.61 -3.23 3.88
CA LEU A 63 0.29 -3.37 4.51
C LEU A 63 -0.85 -3.29 3.47
N PRO A 64 -1.72 -4.30 3.34
CA PRO A 64 -2.83 -4.25 2.40
C PRO A 64 -3.85 -3.15 2.75
N ARG A 65 -4.32 -2.41 1.73
CA ARG A 65 -5.32 -1.33 1.90
C ARG A 65 -6.59 -1.74 2.65
N PRO A 66 -7.18 -2.94 2.44
CA PRO A 66 -8.34 -3.37 3.22
C PRO A 66 -8.05 -3.44 4.72
N VAL A 67 -6.84 -3.86 5.09
CA VAL A 67 -6.39 -3.95 6.49
C VAL A 67 -6.25 -2.55 7.09
N ALA A 68 -5.53 -1.65 6.41
CA ALA A 68 -5.32 -0.27 6.86
C ALA A 68 -6.66 0.47 7.08
N ASN A 69 -7.57 0.36 6.11
CA ASN A 69 -8.89 1.00 6.20
C ASN A 69 -9.73 0.43 7.34
N ALA A 70 -9.71 -0.90 7.53
CA ALA A 70 -10.46 -1.54 8.61
C ALA A 70 -9.98 -1.04 9.99
N VAL A 71 -8.67 -0.90 10.18
CA VAL A 71 -8.08 -0.37 11.42
C VAL A 71 -8.45 1.09 11.66
N LEU A 72 -8.25 1.96 10.66
CA LEU A 72 -8.55 3.39 10.81
C LEU A 72 -10.03 3.65 11.09
N GLN A 73 -10.93 2.91 10.42
CA GLN A 73 -12.37 3.01 10.64
C GLN A 73 -12.79 2.49 12.02
N ASP A 74 -12.21 1.37 12.46
CA ASP A 74 -12.49 0.83 13.78
C ASP A 74 -12.07 1.81 14.89
N LEU A 75 -10.87 2.36 14.80
CA LEU A 75 -10.36 3.30 15.78
C LEU A 75 -11.16 4.60 15.81
N ALA A 76 -11.50 5.13 14.64
CA ALA A 76 -12.35 6.31 14.51
C ALA A 76 -13.70 6.13 15.22
N ARG A 77 -14.34 4.96 15.06
CA ARG A 77 -15.59 4.64 15.74
C ARG A 77 -15.44 4.51 17.25
N ARG A 78 -14.36 3.87 17.73
CA ARG A 78 -14.12 3.66 19.16
C ARG A 78 -13.83 4.94 19.92
N GLN A 79 -13.01 5.82 19.34
CA GLN A 79 -12.50 7.01 20.02
C GLN A 79 -13.27 8.28 19.66
N GLY A 80 -14.22 8.22 18.71
CA GLY A 80 -14.90 9.41 18.20
C GLY A 80 -13.97 10.37 17.45
N ILE A 81 -12.82 9.88 16.99
CA ILE A 81 -11.81 10.65 16.25
C ILE A 81 -12.09 10.52 14.75
N LEU A 82 -11.95 11.60 14.00
CA LEU A 82 -12.16 11.54 12.56
C LEU A 82 -10.99 10.80 11.91
N THR A 83 -11.27 9.89 10.97
CA THR A 83 -10.23 9.10 10.29
C THR A 83 -9.11 9.96 9.69
N ARG A 84 -9.41 11.18 9.25
CA ARG A 84 -8.43 12.16 8.73
C ARG A 84 -7.41 12.65 9.76
N GLN A 85 -7.70 12.48 11.05
CA GLN A 85 -6.81 12.80 12.16
C GLN A 85 -5.98 11.59 12.57
N LEU A 86 -6.28 10.40 12.03
CA LEU A 86 -5.59 9.15 12.34
C LEU A 86 -4.58 8.83 11.24
N GLN A 87 -3.38 8.43 11.62
CA GLN A 87 -2.29 8.07 10.71
C GLN A 87 -1.68 6.75 11.15
N ILE A 88 -1.50 5.82 10.21
CA ILE A 88 -0.69 4.63 10.47
C ILE A 88 0.78 5.07 10.44
N ILE A 89 1.44 5.03 11.59
CA ILE A 89 2.84 5.41 11.74
C ILE A 89 3.78 4.20 11.65
N ASP A 90 3.24 2.99 11.75
CA ASP A 90 4.02 1.75 11.66
C ASP A 90 3.16 0.52 11.35
N TYR A 91 3.77 -0.49 10.76
CA TYR A 91 3.17 -1.81 10.63
C TYR A 91 4.20 -2.91 10.34
N HIS A 92 3.89 -4.14 10.72
CA HIS A 92 4.63 -5.33 10.31
C HIS A 92 3.75 -6.55 10.20
N GLN A 93 4.13 -7.46 9.31
CA GLN A 93 3.49 -8.75 9.21
C GLN A 93 3.93 -9.66 10.37
N GLN A 94 2.99 -10.30 11.05
CA GLN A 94 3.23 -11.20 12.18
C GLN A 94 2.30 -12.42 12.11
N ASN A 95 2.77 -13.56 12.61
CA ASN A 95 1.93 -14.73 12.84
C ASN A 95 1.53 -14.77 14.32
N TRP A 96 0.23 -14.71 14.57
CA TRP A 96 -0.36 -14.78 15.90
C TRP A 96 -0.48 -16.22 16.38
N ARG A 97 -0.22 -16.48 17.66
CA ARG A 97 -0.29 -17.83 18.25
C ARG A 97 -1.70 -18.38 18.48
N ASN A 98 -2.73 -17.55 18.32
CA ASN A 98 -4.11 -17.97 18.52
C ASN A 98 -5.11 -17.21 17.62
N GLY A 99 -6.34 -17.72 17.54
CA GLY A 99 -7.45 -17.14 16.78
C GLY A 99 -7.89 -15.74 17.24
N CYS A 100 -7.50 -15.34 18.45
CA CYS A 100 -7.77 -14.01 19.01
C CYS A 100 -6.63 -13.03 18.77
N LEU A 101 -5.71 -13.33 17.85
CA LEU A 101 -4.61 -12.44 17.49
C LEU A 101 -3.76 -12.02 18.72
N GLU A 102 -3.61 -12.94 19.68
CA GLU A 102 -2.91 -12.74 20.97
C GLU A 102 -3.56 -11.69 21.88
N LEU A 103 -4.81 -11.31 21.63
CA LEU A 103 -5.58 -10.33 22.43
C LEU A 103 -6.95 -10.90 22.84
N PRO A 104 -7.01 -11.98 23.67
CA PRO A 104 -8.27 -12.53 24.16
C PRO A 104 -9.03 -11.50 25.00
N GLN A 105 -10.36 -11.44 24.85
CA GLN A 105 -11.21 -10.75 25.83
C GLN A 105 -11.42 -11.63 27.07
N PRO A 106 -11.83 -11.05 28.22
CA PRO A 106 -12.24 -11.84 29.38
C PRO A 106 -13.27 -12.90 28.97
N ASP A 107 -13.05 -14.13 29.44
CA ASP A 107 -13.91 -15.30 29.17
C ASP A 107 -14.03 -15.73 27.70
N GLU A 108 -13.17 -15.21 26.81
CA GLU A 108 -13.14 -15.59 25.40
C GLU A 108 -12.25 -16.81 25.15
N LEU A 109 -12.83 -17.85 24.54
CA LEU A 109 -12.08 -19.03 24.09
C LEU A 109 -11.48 -18.79 22.71
N CYS A 110 -10.15 -18.83 22.62
CA CYS A 110 -9.38 -18.62 21.40
C CYS A 110 -8.87 -19.95 20.85
N THR A 111 -8.91 -20.13 19.54
CA THR A 111 -8.31 -21.32 18.91
C THR A 111 -6.78 -21.27 19.02
N GLU A 112 -6.10 -22.41 19.13
CA GLU A 112 -4.63 -22.49 19.15
C GLU A 112 -4.00 -22.46 17.74
N ALA A 113 -4.76 -22.04 16.73
CA ALA A 113 -4.28 -21.97 15.35
C ALA A 113 -3.37 -20.75 15.15
N LEU A 114 -2.27 -20.96 14.43
CA LEU A 114 -1.42 -19.86 13.96
C LEU A 114 -2.16 -19.03 12.91
N VAL A 115 -2.33 -17.72 13.17
CA VAL A 115 -3.04 -16.81 12.27
C VAL A 115 -2.07 -15.80 11.66
N PRO A 116 -1.83 -15.79 10.33
CA PRO A 116 -1.04 -14.76 9.69
C PRO A 116 -1.80 -13.43 9.68
N GLY A 117 -1.07 -12.35 9.93
CA GLY A 117 -1.69 -11.06 10.19
C GLY A 117 -0.74 -9.87 10.21
N TRP A 118 -1.26 -8.74 10.66
CA TRP A 118 -0.57 -7.46 10.70
C TRP A 118 -0.67 -6.83 12.08
N ARG A 119 0.47 -6.39 12.62
CA ARG A 119 0.51 -5.48 13.75
C ARG A 119 0.67 -4.06 13.21
N ILE A 120 -0.17 -3.13 13.64
CA ILE A 120 -0.29 -1.80 13.03
C ILE A 120 -0.34 -0.77 14.14
N VAL A 121 0.47 0.28 14.06
CA VAL A 121 0.46 1.40 15.01
C VAL A 121 -0.18 2.61 14.36
N VAL A 122 -1.22 3.13 15.00
CA VAL A 122 -1.97 4.31 14.56
C VAL A 122 -1.78 5.44 15.55
N SER A 123 -1.57 6.66 15.07
CA SER A 123 -1.44 7.87 15.87
C SER A 123 -2.49 8.90 15.49
N ASN A 124 -2.93 9.72 16.44
CA ASN A 124 -3.65 10.98 16.15
C ASN A 124 -2.79 12.23 16.35
N GLY A 125 -1.48 12.05 16.55
CA GLY A 125 -0.52 13.10 16.94
C GLY A 125 -0.48 13.42 18.44
N LYS A 126 -1.33 12.79 19.27
CA LYS A 126 -1.30 12.90 20.74
C LYS A 126 -1.21 11.52 21.41
N GLU A 127 -1.99 10.57 20.90
CA GLU A 127 -2.14 9.21 21.41
C GLU A 127 -1.83 8.22 20.29
N ASN A 128 -1.41 7.01 20.69
CA ASN A 128 -1.13 5.93 19.77
C ASN A 128 -1.88 4.66 20.17
N TRP A 129 -2.25 3.88 19.17
CA TRP A 129 -3.04 2.66 19.28
C TRP A 129 -2.41 1.55 18.46
N ILE A 130 -2.31 0.38 19.07
CA ILE A 130 -1.73 -0.78 18.41
C ILE A 130 -2.87 -1.72 18.04
N TYR A 131 -2.94 -2.10 16.77
CA TYR A 131 -3.91 -3.03 16.23
C TYR A 131 -3.23 -4.33 15.84
N HIS A 132 -3.84 -5.44 16.20
CA HIS A 132 -3.52 -6.75 15.65
C HIS A 132 -4.63 -7.12 14.68
N THR A 133 -4.30 -7.54 13.46
CA THR A 133 -5.27 -7.96 12.46
C THR A 133 -4.88 -9.30 11.85
N ASN A 134 -5.83 -10.02 11.26
CA ASN A 134 -5.52 -11.08 10.32
C ASN A 134 -5.09 -10.50 8.95
N ASN A 135 -4.61 -11.36 8.03
CA ASN A 135 -3.99 -10.92 6.78
C ASN A 135 -4.91 -10.09 5.85
N ASN A 136 -6.23 -10.14 6.03
CA ASN A 136 -7.22 -9.42 5.23
C ASN A 136 -7.98 -8.32 5.98
N GLY A 137 -7.70 -8.11 7.26
CA GLY A 137 -8.31 -7.05 8.07
C GLY A 137 -9.75 -7.34 8.51
N ARG A 138 -10.26 -8.56 8.31
CA ARG A 138 -11.62 -8.95 8.76
C ARG A 138 -11.70 -9.21 10.26
N SER A 139 -10.60 -9.66 10.86
CA SER A 139 -10.44 -9.75 12.29
C SER A 139 -9.39 -8.73 12.69
N LEU A 140 -9.75 -7.82 13.60
CA LEU A 140 -8.85 -6.81 14.12
C LEU A 140 -9.17 -6.56 15.60
N ARG A 141 -8.14 -6.31 16.40
CA ARG A 141 -8.24 -6.07 17.83
C ARG A 141 -7.32 -4.94 18.22
N LEU A 142 -7.85 -4.03 19.02
CA LEU A 142 -7.09 -2.96 19.62
C LEU A 142 -6.38 -3.50 20.86
N ALA A 143 -5.05 -3.49 20.86
CA ALA A 143 -4.29 -3.65 22.08
C ALA A 143 -4.47 -2.37 22.93
N SER A 144 -4.83 -2.54 24.21
CA SER A 144 -5.06 -1.42 25.12
C SER A 144 -3.83 -0.51 25.19
N ALA A 145 -4.02 0.82 25.25
CA ALA A 145 -2.94 1.80 25.46
C ALA A 145 -2.16 1.56 26.77
N ASN A 146 -2.79 0.84 27.71
CA ASN A 146 -2.22 0.35 28.95
C ASN A 146 -1.98 -1.16 28.92
N THR A 147 -1.57 -1.78 27.80
CA THR A 147 -0.89 -3.07 27.94
C THR A 147 0.34 -2.81 28.79
N PRO A 148 0.42 -3.35 30.02
CA PRO A 148 1.67 -3.40 30.73
C PRO A 148 2.69 -4.09 29.83
N SER A 149 3.95 -3.82 30.13
CA SER A 149 5.17 -4.39 29.55
C SER A 149 5.23 -5.94 29.46
N ASP A 150 4.12 -6.67 29.57
CA ASP A 150 4.05 -8.13 29.53
C ASP A 150 4.20 -8.68 28.10
N ASN A 151 4.14 -7.81 27.08
CA ASN A 151 4.49 -8.10 25.68
C ASN A 151 5.65 -7.24 25.16
N LEU A 152 6.44 -6.60 26.04
CA LEU A 152 7.84 -6.37 25.66
C LEU A 152 8.40 -7.78 25.47
N PRO A 153 9.14 -8.10 24.39
CA PRO A 153 9.76 -9.40 24.37
C PRO A 153 10.56 -9.52 25.68
N ASP A 154 10.36 -10.60 26.44
CA ASP A 154 11.20 -11.01 27.60
C ASP A 154 12.71 -11.05 27.26
N LYS A 155 13.06 -10.71 26.02
CA LYS A 155 14.36 -10.70 25.39
C LYS A 155 14.93 -9.30 25.14
N LEU A 156 14.21 -8.18 25.36
CA LEU A 156 14.81 -6.85 25.18
C LEU A 156 15.85 -6.63 26.29
N PRO A 157 17.15 -6.52 25.96
CA PRO A 157 18.18 -6.37 26.98
C PRO A 157 17.98 -5.08 27.77
N ALA A 158 18.19 -5.13 29.09
CA ALA A 158 18.11 -3.95 29.96
C ALA A 158 19.06 -2.83 29.47
N SER A 159 20.20 -3.18 28.88
CA SER A 159 21.13 -2.23 28.28
C SER A 159 20.50 -1.44 27.13
N VAL A 160 19.76 -2.11 26.24
CA VAL A 160 19.03 -1.48 25.13
C VAL A 160 17.91 -0.59 25.68
N LYS A 161 17.10 -1.12 26.61
CA LYS A 161 16.01 -0.36 27.25
C LYS A 161 16.52 0.94 27.86
N ASN A 162 17.60 0.86 28.65
CA ASN A 162 18.18 2.00 29.33
C ASN A 162 18.77 3.01 28.34
N ALA A 163 19.52 2.55 27.33
CA ALA A 163 20.12 3.42 26.32
C ALA A 163 19.04 4.21 25.55
N VAL A 164 17.97 3.53 25.12
CA VAL A 164 16.89 4.14 24.34
C VAL A 164 16.09 5.14 25.19
N LEU A 165 15.68 4.76 26.41
CA LEU A 165 14.93 5.67 27.29
C LEU A 165 15.76 6.89 27.70
N GLN A 166 17.07 6.72 27.93
CA GLN A 166 17.95 7.83 28.25
C GLN A 166 18.14 8.77 27.05
N ALA A 167 18.26 8.24 25.84
CA ALA A 167 18.33 9.05 24.63
C ALA A 167 17.02 9.82 24.37
N ALA A 168 15.87 9.16 24.58
CA ALA A 168 14.56 9.79 24.45
C ALA A 168 14.36 10.90 25.50
N SER A 169 14.71 10.65 26.76
CA SER A 169 14.64 11.63 27.85
C SER A 169 15.46 12.88 27.57
N ARG A 170 16.70 12.72 27.11
CA ARG A 170 17.57 13.85 26.73
C ARG A 170 17.00 14.65 25.56
N ARG A 171 16.41 13.97 24.57
CA ARG A 171 15.86 14.63 23.38
C ARG A 171 14.58 15.40 23.69
N LEU A 172 13.67 14.79 24.46
CA LEU A 172 12.38 15.38 24.79
C LEU A 172 12.43 16.34 25.98
N GLN A 173 13.56 16.37 26.69
CA GLN A 173 13.71 17.09 27.96
C GLN A 173 12.65 16.67 29.00
N GLN A 174 12.23 15.41 28.94
CA GLN A 174 11.23 14.81 29.83
C GLN A 174 11.90 13.78 30.75
N PRO A 175 11.44 13.62 32.01
CA PRO A 175 11.94 12.59 32.90
C PRO A 175 11.61 11.20 32.33
N ILE A 176 12.52 10.23 32.54
CA ILE A 176 12.34 8.84 32.07
C ILE A 176 11.03 8.23 32.58
N SER A 177 10.54 8.64 33.75
CA SER A 177 9.26 8.17 34.32
C SER A 177 8.03 8.55 33.48
N GLN A 178 8.13 9.53 32.59
CA GLN A 178 7.08 9.91 31.63
C GLN A 178 7.23 9.22 30.27
N LEU A 179 8.26 8.38 30.11
CA LEU A 179 8.57 7.69 28.87
C LEU A 179 8.34 6.20 29.03
N THR A 180 7.68 5.62 28.05
CA THR A 180 7.39 4.19 28.04
C THR A 180 7.88 3.58 26.75
N ILE A 181 8.60 2.46 26.84
CA ILE A 181 8.83 1.64 25.64
C ILE A 181 7.52 0.95 25.33
N ILE A 182 6.90 1.36 24.22
CA ILE A 182 5.65 0.79 23.74
C ILE A 182 5.90 -0.40 22.82
N GLU A 183 7.12 -0.54 22.30
CA GLU A 183 7.51 -1.66 21.44
C GLU A 183 9.03 -1.85 21.37
N ALA A 184 9.44 -3.12 21.25
CA ALA A 184 10.78 -3.46 20.81
C ALA A 184 10.78 -4.74 19.96
N GLN A 185 11.46 -4.70 18.82
CA GLN A 185 11.56 -5.81 17.88
C GLN A 185 13.03 -6.05 17.53
N GLN A 186 13.46 -7.30 17.56
CA GLN A 186 14.78 -7.67 17.07
C GLN A 186 14.79 -7.64 15.54
N GLN A 187 15.76 -6.96 14.95
CA GLN A 187 15.91 -6.78 13.51
C GLN A 187 17.38 -6.86 13.10
N THR A 188 17.64 -7.33 11.88
CA THR A 188 18.96 -7.27 11.26
C THR A 188 18.99 -6.10 10.28
N TRP A 189 19.94 -5.19 10.48
CA TRP A 189 20.18 -4.02 9.64
C TRP A 189 21.14 -4.34 8.52
N ARG A 190 20.98 -3.68 7.36
CA ARG A 190 21.82 -3.87 6.18
C ARG A 190 23.15 -3.12 6.19
N ASP A 191 23.33 -2.19 7.12
CA ASP A 191 24.54 -1.40 7.26
C ASP A 191 24.86 -1.05 8.73
N SER A 192 26.08 -0.56 8.97
CA SER A 192 26.54 -0.11 10.28
C SER A 192 25.84 1.15 10.81
N CYS A 193 25.13 1.87 9.95
CA CYS A 193 24.29 3.00 10.32
C CYS A 193 22.85 2.58 10.62
N LEU A 194 22.59 1.28 10.75
CA LEU A 194 21.29 0.75 11.12
C LEU A 194 20.19 1.17 10.14
N GLU A 195 20.53 1.29 8.85
CA GLU A 195 19.69 1.80 7.77
C GLU A 195 19.27 3.29 7.94
N LEU A 196 20.01 4.03 8.77
CA LEU A 196 19.80 5.44 9.09
C LEU A 196 21.08 6.26 8.87
N ALA A 197 21.66 6.15 7.69
CA ALA A 197 22.78 6.96 7.23
C ALA A 197 22.39 8.45 7.12
N ASN A 198 23.26 9.36 7.57
CA ASN A 198 23.11 10.79 7.28
C ASN A 198 23.54 11.10 5.84
N ALA A 199 23.16 12.28 5.33
CA ALA A 199 23.34 12.67 3.92
C ALA A 199 24.79 12.56 3.39
N ASP A 200 25.78 12.65 4.28
CA ASP A 200 27.21 12.60 3.95
C ASP A 200 27.98 11.52 4.72
N GLU A 201 27.26 10.54 5.28
CA GLU A 201 27.86 9.51 6.11
C GLU A 201 28.06 8.19 5.35
N PHE A 202 29.30 7.70 5.36
CA PHE A 202 29.64 6.41 4.79
C PHE A 202 29.42 5.29 5.80
N CYS A 203 28.46 4.43 5.51
CA CYS A 203 28.12 3.27 6.33
C CYS A 203 28.71 2.01 5.70
N THR A 204 29.25 1.11 6.52
CA THR A 204 29.76 -0.17 6.01
C THR A 204 28.57 -1.09 5.73
N GLN A 205 28.65 -1.88 4.67
CA GLN A 205 27.59 -2.81 4.25
C GLN A 205 27.56 -4.10 5.10
N ALA A 206 27.91 -4.00 6.38
CA ALA A 206 27.89 -5.13 7.30
C ALA A 206 26.47 -5.34 7.84
N LEU A 207 26.02 -6.60 7.87
CA LEU A 207 24.76 -6.95 8.53
C LEU A 207 24.92 -6.78 10.05
N VAL A 208 24.06 -5.99 10.67
CA VAL A 208 24.12 -5.72 12.13
C VAL A 208 22.84 -6.23 12.78
N SER A 209 22.95 -7.22 13.65
CA SER A 209 21.84 -7.62 14.52
C SER A 209 21.56 -6.55 15.57
N GLY A 210 20.29 -6.23 15.77
CA GLY A 210 19.89 -5.13 16.62
C GLY A 210 18.42 -5.09 16.96
N TRP A 211 17.97 -3.93 17.42
CA TRP A 211 16.61 -3.69 17.86
C TRP A 211 16.03 -2.44 17.26
N ARG A 212 14.80 -2.53 16.81
CA ARG A 212 13.92 -1.40 16.56
C ARG A 212 13.10 -1.17 17.83
N VAL A 213 13.18 0.02 18.41
CA VAL A 213 12.53 0.33 19.70
C VAL A 213 11.70 1.59 19.53
N VAL A 214 10.43 1.51 19.94
CA VAL A 214 9.50 2.64 19.90
C VAL A 214 9.26 3.13 21.32
N VAL A 215 9.52 4.41 21.54
CA VAL A 215 9.28 5.10 22.81
C VAL A 215 8.05 5.98 22.65
N GLY A 216 7.08 5.82 23.53
CA GLY A 216 5.96 6.73 23.68
C GLY A 216 6.24 7.76 24.78
N ALA A 217 5.89 9.01 24.49
CA ALA A 217 5.72 10.11 25.42
C ALA A 217 4.27 10.64 25.34
N VAL A 218 3.91 11.60 26.20
CA VAL A 218 2.55 12.15 26.31
C VAL A 218 2.03 12.75 24.99
N ASP A 219 2.91 13.29 24.15
CA ASP A 219 2.55 14.06 22.95
C ASP A 219 3.30 13.64 21.68
N GLN A 220 4.19 12.64 21.75
CA GLN A 220 4.94 12.17 20.60
C GLN A 220 5.55 10.78 20.79
N THR A 221 5.90 10.14 19.68
CA THR A 221 6.67 8.89 19.66
C THR A 221 8.02 9.08 19.03
N LEU A 222 8.99 8.32 19.50
CA LEU A 222 10.32 8.27 18.91
C LEU A 222 10.65 6.83 18.52
N VAL A 223 10.99 6.64 17.24
CA VAL A 223 11.51 5.36 16.75
C VAL A 223 13.05 5.38 16.75
N TYR A 224 13.64 4.42 17.45
CA TYR A 224 15.08 4.23 17.53
C TYR A 224 15.49 2.91 16.89
N HIS A 225 16.59 2.91 16.15
CA HIS A 225 17.30 1.71 15.74
C HIS A 225 18.56 1.58 16.58
N THR A 226 18.85 0.39 17.08
CA THR A 226 20.07 0.10 17.83
C THR A 226 20.68 -1.22 17.42
N ASN A 227 21.96 -1.44 17.72
CA ASN A 227 22.57 -2.77 17.70
C ASN A 227 22.11 -3.62 18.89
N GLN A 228 22.56 -4.88 18.94
CA GLN A 228 22.12 -5.88 19.94
C GLN A 228 22.31 -5.43 21.40
N THR A 229 23.29 -4.57 21.67
CA THR A 229 23.70 -4.17 23.03
C THR A 229 23.16 -2.82 23.47
N GLY A 230 22.72 -1.95 22.55
CA GLY A 230 22.37 -0.56 22.88
C GLY A 230 23.51 0.44 22.67
N SER A 231 24.71 -0.02 22.27
CA SER A 231 25.90 0.84 22.19
C SER A 231 25.96 1.70 20.93
N ALA A 232 25.30 1.27 19.86
CA ALA A 232 25.09 2.07 18.66
C ALA A 232 23.59 2.31 18.53
N LEU A 233 23.17 3.57 18.68
CA LEU A 233 21.77 3.98 18.75
C LEU A 233 21.54 5.16 17.80
N ARG A 234 20.53 5.06 16.94
CA ARG A 234 20.16 6.11 16.00
C ARG A 234 18.68 6.39 16.06
N LEU A 235 18.34 7.67 16.01
CA LEU A 235 16.97 8.11 15.86
C LEU A 235 16.58 8.01 14.41
N ASN A 236 15.45 7.38 14.12
CA ASN A 236 14.85 7.48 12.80
C ASN A 236 14.21 8.87 12.66
N GLN A 237 14.98 9.84 12.18
CA GLN A 237 14.53 11.22 11.99
C GLN A 237 13.36 11.28 11.00
N LYS A 238 13.35 10.47 9.95
CA LYS A 238 12.27 10.42 8.94
C LYS A 238 10.95 9.87 9.49
N ALA A 239 10.99 8.98 10.49
CA ALA A 239 9.80 8.52 11.21
C ALA A 239 9.28 9.53 12.25
N ASN A 240 10.10 10.53 12.61
CA ASN A 240 9.80 11.53 13.63
C ASN A 240 9.75 12.97 13.08
N GLU A 241 9.93 13.17 11.77
CA GLU A 241 9.80 14.45 11.09
C GLU A 241 8.38 14.62 10.56
N ASN A 242 7.58 15.37 11.31
CA ASN A 242 6.26 15.85 10.91
C ASN A 242 6.28 16.89 9.77
N THR A 243 7.32 16.94 8.93
CA THR A 243 7.46 17.93 7.86
C THR A 243 7.96 17.31 6.57
N LEU A 244 7.09 17.28 5.56
CA LEU A 244 7.45 17.08 4.15
C LEU A 244 8.36 18.24 3.71
N ALA A 245 9.66 18.13 3.96
CA ALA A 245 10.63 19.06 3.41
C ALA A 245 10.62 18.91 1.88
N PRO A 246 10.37 20.00 1.12
CA PRO A 246 10.38 19.91 -0.34
C PRO A 246 11.80 19.69 -0.86
N VAL A 247 11.92 18.89 -1.91
CA VAL A 247 13.17 18.66 -2.65
C VAL A 247 13.05 19.32 -4.02
N GLN A 248 14.16 19.74 -4.62
CA GLN A 248 14.13 20.27 -5.99
C GLN A 248 13.90 19.14 -7.01
N ILE A 249 13.02 19.36 -7.98
CA ILE A 249 12.84 18.46 -9.13
C ILE A 249 14.03 18.65 -10.08
N PRO A 250 14.78 17.58 -10.42
CA PRO A 250 15.84 17.67 -11.42
C PRO A 250 15.31 18.21 -12.76
N VAL A 251 16.09 19.05 -13.44
CA VAL A 251 15.67 19.66 -14.72
C VAL A 251 15.31 18.60 -15.76
N SER A 252 16.00 17.45 -15.74
CA SER A 252 15.72 16.30 -16.61
C SER A 252 14.39 15.60 -16.35
N GLU A 253 13.82 15.78 -15.15
CA GLU A 253 12.53 15.19 -14.74
C GLU A 253 11.37 16.18 -14.85
N LEU A 254 11.65 17.44 -15.20
CA LEU A 254 10.60 18.43 -15.43
C LEU A 254 9.85 18.10 -16.73
N PRO A 255 8.50 18.15 -16.70
CA PRO A 255 7.72 17.97 -17.91
C PRO A 255 7.90 19.19 -18.84
N PRO A 256 7.62 19.04 -20.16
CA PRO A 256 7.79 20.13 -21.12
C PRO A 256 6.91 21.34 -20.76
N PRO A 257 7.30 22.56 -21.14
CA PRO A 257 6.47 23.75 -20.92
C PRO A 257 5.05 23.60 -21.46
N LEU A 258 4.10 24.34 -20.88
CA LEU A 258 2.71 24.33 -21.36
C LEU A 258 2.61 24.99 -22.74
N ASP A 259 1.81 24.40 -23.63
CA ASP A 259 1.42 25.03 -24.89
C ASP A 259 0.61 26.31 -24.65
N ARG A 260 0.58 27.19 -25.64
CA ARG A 260 -0.01 28.55 -25.53
C ARG A 260 -1.47 28.57 -25.05
N ASP A 261 -2.25 27.54 -25.34
CA ASP A 261 -3.68 27.47 -25.01
C ASP A 261 -3.98 26.69 -23.74
N ILE A 262 -2.98 26.06 -23.12
CA ILE A 262 -3.12 25.29 -21.88
C ILE A 262 -2.86 26.23 -20.69
N VAL A 263 -3.80 26.28 -19.76
CA VAL A 263 -3.65 27.05 -18.51
C VAL A 263 -3.06 26.23 -17.38
N PHE A 264 -3.28 24.91 -17.40
CA PHE A 264 -2.84 24.03 -16.33
C PHE A 264 -2.78 22.59 -16.82
N ARG A 265 -1.80 21.84 -16.31
CA ARG A 265 -1.63 20.41 -16.57
C ARG A 265 -1.44 19.67 -15.26
N GLN A 266 -2.06 18.50 -15.15
CA GLN A 266 -1.73 17.48 -14.18
C GLN A 266 -1.25 16.23 -14.91
N ILE A 267 -0.10 15.69 -14.53
CA ILE A 267 0.32 14.33 -14.86
C ILE A 267 0.17 13.50 -13.60
N SER A 268 -0.66 12.46 -13.66
CA SER A 268 -0.77 11.47 -12.58
C SER A 268 -0.09 10.18 -13.03
N SER A 269 0.88 9.69 -12.27
CA SER A 269 1.63 8.47 -12.59
C SER A 269 1.76 7.58 -11.35
N GLY A 270 1.75 6.26 -11.55
CA GLY A 270 1.91 5.28 -10.49
C GLY A 270 0.61 4.56 -10.12
N GLY A 271 0.48 4.19 -8.85
CA GLY A 271 -0.57 3.28 -8.38
C GLY A 271 -0.38 1.83 -8.85
N PHE A 272 -1.26 0.94 -8.39
CA PHE A 272 -1.18 -0.51 -8.64
C PHE A 272 -1.12 -0.90 -10.12
N ALA A 273 -1.77 -0.14 -11.00
CA ALA A 273 -1.79 -0.40 -12.43
C ALA A 273 -0.61 0.22 -13.20
N GLY A 274 0.23 1.03 -12.53
CA GLY A 274 1.38 1.71 -13.16
C GLY A 274 1.02 2.61 -14.34
N ARG A 275 -0.20 3.16 -14.37
CA ARG A 275 -0.70 3.94 -15.51
C ARG A 275 -0.37 5.41 -15.34
N THR A 276 0.02 6.05 -16.44
CA THR A 276 0.24 7.50 -16.48
C THR A 276 -0.88 8.16 -17.28
N TYR A 277 -1.50 9.17 -16.69
CA TYR A 277 -2.49 10.00 -17.35
C TYR A 277 -2.05 11.45 -17.33
N GLU A 278 -2.24 12.13 -18.45
CA GLU A 278 -2.12 13.57 -18.54
C GLU A 278 -3.53 14.17 -18.60
N THR A 279 -3.78 15.21 -17.81
CA THR A 279 -5.01 16.00 -17.84
C THR A 279 -4.66 17.46 -18.03
N VAL A 280 -5.12 18.07 -19.11
CA VAL A 280 -4.87 19.47 -19.45
C VAL A 280 -6.17 20.27 -19.43
N LEU A 281 -6.11 21.48 -18.88
CA LEU A 281 -7.19 22.46 -18.94
C LEU A 281 -6.79 23.56 -19.92
N LEU A 282 -7.63 23.79 -20.93
CA LEU A 282 -7.45 24.84 -21.92
C LEU A 282 -8.13 26.14 -21.50
N LYS A 283 -7.68 27.26 -22.06
CA LYS A 283 -8.26 28.60 -21.86
C LYS A 283 -9.76 28.68 -22.19
N ASP A 284 -10.21 27.87 -23.16
CA ASP A 284 -11.60 27.81 -23.61
C ASP A 284 -12.50 26.94 -22.74
N GLY A 285 -11.96 26.31 -21.69
CA GLY A 285 -12.71 25.46 -20.77
C GLY A 285 -12.75 23.98 -21.13
N ARG A 286 -12.11 23.53 -22.21
CA ARG A 286 -11.92 22.10 -22.47
C ARG A 286 -10.97 21.49 -21.44
N LEU A 287 -11.42 20.40 -20.83
CA LEU A 287 -10.63 19.55 -19.95
C LEU A 287 -10.39 18.22 -20.66
N ILE A 288 -9.16 17.97 -21.07
CA ILE A 288 -8.78 16.80 -21.87
C ILE A 288 -7.93 15.90 -21.00
N ARG A 289 -8.31 14.62 -20.88
CA ARG A 289 -7.49 13.60 -20.22
C ARG A 289 -7.12 12.51 -21.23
N VAL A 290 -5.85 12.16 -21.27
CA VAL A 290 -5.30 11.10 -22.12
C VAL A 290 -4.42 10.16 -21.31
N ARG A 291 -4.31 8.91 -21.74
CA ARG A 291 -3.36 7.95 -21.18
C ARG A 291 -2.05 8.03 -21.95
N ILE A 292 -0.94 8.32 -21.27
CA ILE A 292 0.37 8.38 -21.90
C ILE A 292 0.83 6.96 -22.25
N GLY A 293 1.35 6.79 -23.47
CA GLY A 293 1.85 5.50 -23.97
C GLY A 293 0.77 4.58 -24.55
N ASP A 294 -0.48 5.04 -24.63
CA ASP A 294 -1.55 4.35 -25.35
C ASP A 294 -1.66 4.88 -26.78
N ALA A 295 -1.10 4.15 -27.75
CA ALA A 295 -1.06 4.56 -29.16
C ALA A 295 -2.44 4.72 -29.80
N ASN A 296 -3.48 4.11 -29.22
CA ASN A 296 -4.84 4.12 -29.75
C ASN A 296 -5.73 5.19 -29.08
N ASP A 297 -5.18 5.94 -28.12
CA ASP A 297 -5.92 6.99 -27.39
C ASP A 297 -7.25 6.49 -26.79
N SER A 298 -7.27 5.20 -26.41
CA SER A 298 -8.49 4.44 -26.12
C SER A 298 -9.20 4.90 -24.84
N GLU A 299 -8.46 5.59 -23.97
CA GLU A 299 -8.96 6.14 -22.70
C GLU A 299 -9.08 7.67 -22.72
N ARG A 300 -9.09 8.29 -23.90
CA ARG A 300 -9.29 9.75 -24.01
C ARG A 300 -10.65 10.17 -23.52
N SER A 301 -10.67 11.21 -22.70
CA SER A 301 -11.89 11.92 -22.35
C SER A 301 -11.76 13.42 -22.58
N ILE A 302 -12.82 14.02 -23.11
CA ILE A 302 -12.96 15.47 -23.23
C ILE A 302 -14.21 15.84 -22.45
N ARG A 303 -14.03 16.71 -21.47
CA ARG A 303 -15.11 17.33 -20.69
C ARG A 303 -15.01 18.85 -20.81
N ARG A 304 -16.03 19.57 -20.39
CA ARG A 304 -16.00 21.04 -20.41
C ARG A 304 -16.38 21.66 -19.08
N VAL A 305 -15.72 22.77 -18.78
CA VAL A 305 -16.11 23.76 -17.76
C VAL A 305 -16.35 25.10 -18.44
N SER A 306 -17.08 25.99 -17.78
CA SER A 306 -17.26 27.36 -18.28
C SER A 306 -15.97 28.16 -18.24
N VAL A 307 -15.81 29.12 -19.16
CA VAL A 307 -14.68 30.05 -19.16
C VAL A 307 -14.59 30.85 -17.85
N GLN A 308 -15.73 31.13 -17.21
CA GLN A 308 -15.77 31.78 -15.90
C GLN A 308 -15.13 30.91 -14.81
N GLN A 309 -15.39 29.59 -14.80
CA GLN A 309 -14.73 28.64 -13.89
C GLN A 309 -13.22 28.59 -14.13
N VAL A 310 -12.78 28.60 -15.40
CA VAL A 310 -11.34 28.68 -15.74
C VAL A 310 -10.71 29.94 -15.15
N GLN A 311 -11.34 31.10 -15.33
CA GLN A 311 -10.85 32.37 -14.77
C GLN A 311 -10.84 32.40 -13.24
N GLN A 312 -11.82 31.77 -12.59
CA GLN A 312 -11.83 31.63 -11.12
C GLN A 312 -10.71 30.71 -10.63
N PHE A 313 -10.44 29.63 -11.35
CA PHE A 313 -9.34 28.71 -11.05
C PHE A 313 -7.99 29.41 -11.18
N VAL A 314 -7.73 30.13 -12.28
CA VAL A 314 -6.49 30.91 -12.47
C VAL A 314 -6.29 31.93 -11.34
N ARG A 315 -7.34 32.66 -10.95
CA ARG A 315 -7.29 33.58 -9.80
C ARG A 315 -6.98 32.87 -8.49
N SER A 316 -7.49 31.65 -8.32
CA SER A 316 -7.23 30.84 -7.12
C SER A 316 -5.77 30.38 -7.06
N LEU A 317 -5.17 30.02 -8.20
CA LEU A 317 -3.74 29.71 -8.29
C LEU A 317 -2.87 30.92 -7.89
N GLN A 318 -3.18 32.10 -8.43
CA GLN A 318 -2.48 33.34 -8.06
C GLN A 318 -2.59 33.63 -6.56
N ARG A 319 -3.80 33.51 -5.98
CA ARG A 319 -4.03 33.71 -4.54
C ARG A 319 -3.27 32.68 -3.68
N SER A 320 -3.11 31.47 -4.19
CA SER A 320 -2.32 30.41 -3.54
C SER A 320 -0.80 30.66 -3.61
N LYS A 321 -0.35 31.65 -4.40
CA LYS A 321 1.07 31.93 -4.65
C LYS A 321 1.78 30.69 -5.21
N PHE A 322 1.21 30.10 -6.25
CA PHE A 322 1.66 28.83 -6.81
C PHE A 322 3.13 28.88 -7.28
N SER A 323 3.58 30.02 -7.81
CA SER A 323 4.99 30.32 -8.11
C SER A 323 5.98 29.98 -6.99
N LYS A 324 5.59 30.01 -5.70
CA LYS A 324 6.47 29.62 -4.59
C LYS A 324 6.85 28.15 -4.57
N PHE A 325 6.12 27.31 -5.31
CA PHE A 325 6.36 25.87 -5.40
C PHE A 325 7.07 25.48 -6.69
N GLN A 326 7.63 26.46 -7.42
CA GLN A 326 8.33 26.22 -8.66
C GLN A 326 9.49 25.22 -8.46
N ASN A 327 9.41 24.14 -9.23
CA ASN A 327 10.35 23.04 -9.29
C ASN A 327 10.52 22.30 -7.96
N LEU A 328 9.49 22.28 -7.11
CA LEU A 328 9.52 21.55 -5.84
C LEU A 328 8.77 20.21 -5.94
N SER A 329 9.34 19.16 -5.36
CA SER A 329 8.71 17.88 -5.12
C SER A 329 8.51 17.66 -3.62
N TYR A 330 7.32 17.20 -3.26
CA TYR A 330 6.97 16.72 -1.93
C TYR A 330 6.98 15.18 -1.98
N PRO A 331 8.12 14.55 -1.63
CA PRO A 331 8.29 13.12 -1.79
C PRO A 331 7.35 12.35 -0.87
N ALA A 332 7.01 11.13 -1.28
CA ALA A 332 6.24 10.23 -0.41
C ALA A 332 7.06 9.86 0.83
N PRO A 333 6.41 9.56 1.97
CA PRO A 333 7.10 9.09 3.15
C PRO A 333 7.94 7.84 2.85
N SER A 334 9.05 7.67 3.58
CA SER A 334 9.89 6.49 3.41
C SER A 334 9.07 5.21 3.64
N GLY A 335 9.17 4.26 2.71
CA GLY A 335 8.39 3.00 2.76
C GLY A 335 6.99 3.09 2.12
N ALA A 336 6.56 4.27 1.67
CA ALA A 336 5.37 4.41 0.84
C ALA A 336 5.56 3.69 -0.51
N ALA A 337 4.56 2.90 -0.91
CA ALA A 337 4.52 2.23 -2.19
C ALA A 337 3.11 2.34 -2.81
N ASP A 338 3.03 2.17 -4.13
CA ASP A 338 1.78 2.16 -4.90
C ASP A 338 0.92 3.43 -4.71
N TYR A 339 1.59 4.55 -4.43
CA TYR A 339 1.02 5.89 -4.43
C TYR A 339 0.91 6.44 -5.84
N ILE A 340 0.02 7.41 -6.01
CA ILE A 340 -0.05 8.18 -7.24
C ILE A 340 0.74 9.46 -7.02
N THR A 341 1.72 9.68 -7.88
CA THR A 341 2.43 10.94 -7.99
C THR A 341 1.66 11.87 -8.91
N TYR A 342 1.41 13.09 -8.45
CA TYR A 342 0.79 14.16 -9.21
C TYR A 342 1.83 15.24 -9.49
N THR A 343 2.12 15.48 -10.76
CA THR A 343 2.92 16.60 -11.22
C THR A 343 1.97 17.66 -11.76
N LEU A 344 1.89 18.80 -11.09
CA LEU A 344 1.08 19.95 -11.47
C LEU A 344 1.95 21.01 -12.14
N THR A 345 1.60 21.41 -13.35
CA THR A 345 2.27 22.48 -14.08
C THR A 345 1.30 23.61 -14.36
N SER A 346 1.72 24.83 -14.03
CA SER A 346 1.10 26.09 -14.45
C SER A 346 2.10 26.94 -15.25
N GLN A 347 1.69 28.11 -15.73
CA GLN A 347 2.62 29.08 -16.32
C GLN A 347 3.68 29.60 -15.32
N GLU A 348 3.42 29.49 -14.01
CA GLU A 348 4.31 29.99 -12.95
C GLU A 348 5.34 28.95 -12.48
N GLY A 349 5.18 27.67 -12.86
CA GLY A 349 6.09 26.60 -12.44
C GLY A 349 5.43 25.24 -12.33
N THR A 350 6.26 24.25 -11.96
CA THR A 350 5.86 22.86 -11.75
C THR A 350 6.07 22.45 -10.30
N VAL A 351 5.11 21.73 -9.71
CA VAL A 351 5.22 21.12 -8.38
C VAL A 351 4.80 19.66 -8.45
N GLN A 352 5.45 18.80 -7.67
CA GLN A 352 5.11 17.39 -7.58
C GLN A 352 4.71 17.03 -6.15
N TYR A 353 3.70 16.19 -6.00
CA TYR A 353 3.29 15.62 -4.71
C TYR A 353 2.68 14.23 -4.91
N ASN A 354 2.28 13.58 -3.83
CA ASN A 354 1.67 12.26 -3.85
C ASN A 354 0.37 12.22 -3.04
N ASP A 355 -0.52 11.27 -3.34
CA ASP A 355 -1.82 11.10 -2.65
C ASP A 355 -1.67 10.88 -1.14
N ILE A 356 -0.64 10.16 -0.69
CA ILE A 356 -0.38 9.89 0.73
C ILE A 356 -0.09 11.19 1.49
N SER A 357 0.72 12.06 0.90
CA SER A 357 1.19 13.32 1.50
C SER A 357 0.24 14.50 1.30
N GLN A 358 -0.86 14.35 0.54
CA GLN A 358 -1.70 15.48 0.09
C GLN A 358 -2.20 16.37 1.25
N ASN A 359 -2.57 15.76 2.38
CA ASN A 359 -3.09 16.49 3.55
C ASN A 359 -2.00 17.19 4.38
N ASN A 360 -0.74 16.92 4.09
CA ASN A 360 0.43 17.44 4.79
C ASN A 360 1.19 18.47 3.94
N LEU A 361 0.72 18.77 2.72
CA LEU A 361 1.29 19.82 1.87
C LEU A 361 1.12 21.21 2.52
N PRO A 362 1.93 22.22 2.13
CA PRO A 362 1.69 23.60 2.57
C PRO A 362 0.26 24.05 2.26
N LYS A 363 -0.39 24.77 3.19
CA LYS A 363 -1.81 25.21 3.07
C LYS A 363 -2.13 25.90 1.74
N ASN A 364 -1.18 26.67 1.24
CA ASN A 364 -1.27 27.33 -0.06
C ASN A 364 -1.35 26.33 -1.21
N LEU A 365 -0.47 25.33 -1.23
CA LEU A 365 -0.50 24.26 -2.23
C LEU A 365 -1.77 23.40 -2.11
N GLN A 366 -2.22 23.08 -0.89
CA GLN A 366 -3.51 22.40 -0.68
C GLN A 366 -4.69 23.18 -1.28
N THR A 367 -4.66 24.51 -1.19
CA THR A 367 -5.69 25.37 -1.79
C THR A 367 -5.69 25.26 -3.31
N ALA A 368 -4.51 25.24 -3.94
CA ALA A 368 -4.38 25.02 -5.39
C ALA A 368 -4.89 23.65 -5.82
N VAL A 369 -4.50 22.59 -5.11
CA VAL A 369 -4.95 21.20 -5.35
C VAL A 369 -6.47 21.10 -5.20
N LYS A 370 -7.05 21.71 -4.16
CA LYS A 370 -8.50 21.72 -3.96
C LYS A 370 -9.24 22.43 -5.09
N ALA A 371 -8.75 23.59 -5.53
CA ALA A 371 -9.33 24.33 -6.64
C ALA A 371 -9.28 23.52 -7.95
N TRP A 372 -8.17 22.81 -8.19
CA TRP A 372 -8.03 21.92 -9.34
C TRP A 372 -9.03 20.76 -9.29
N ASN A 373 -9.14 20.07 -8.16
CA ASN A 373 -10.08 18.96 -7.98
C ASN A 373 -11.54 19.41 -8.18
N GLN A 374 -11.88 20.63 -7.77
CA GLN A 374 -13.20 21.22 -8.01
C GLN A 374 -13.48 21.42 -9.51
N ILE A 375 -12.50 21.92 -10.28
CA ILE A 375 -12.62 22.05 -11.74
C ILE A 375 -12.87 20.69 -12.38
N VAL A 376 -12.05 19.69 -12.06
CA VAL A 376 -12.17 18.33 -12.61
C VAL A 376 -13.52 17.69 -12.27
N ALA A 377 -14.01 17.89 -11.04
CA ALA A 377 -15.30 17.35 -10.59
C ALA A 377 -16.50 18.06 -11.25
N SER A 378 -16.38 19.37 -11.51
CA SER A 378 -17.47 20.18 -12.09
C SER A 378 -17.59 20.08 -13.61
N ALA A 379 -16.56 19.54 -14.28
CA ALA A 379 -16.57 19.39 -15.72
C ALA A 379 -17.70 18.44 -16.13
N GLN A 380 -18.40 18.73 -17.22
CA GLN A 380 -19.42 17.84 -17.80
C GLN A 380 -18.84 17.12 -18.99
#